data_AF-A0A318CMS2-F1
#
_entry.id   AF-A0A318CMS2-F1
#
_cell.length_a   1.000
_cell.length_b   1.000
_cell.length_c   1.000
_cell.angle_alpha   90.00
_cell.angle_beta   90.00
_cell.angle_gamma   90.00
#
_symmetry.space_group_name_H-M   'P 1'
#
loop_
_entity.id
_entity.type
_entity.pdbx_description
1 polymer ?
#
loop_
_entity_poly.entity_id
_entity_poly.type
_entity_poly.pdbx_seq_one_letter_code
_entity_poly.pdbx_strand_id
1 'polypeptide(L)'
;MGIEGLTTAGFYGPLGSGSHETHKDFVANPINAVVVLQDPYKENNPDSKTLVILTNSPASKPLKVYDGYDPRSEIENSLFREAKQAWFIQRPPQNTKAAFRAHAYLTILTMALTTAYQGWMDQQDKLEQNGQDTGIRKFREKVKEENGNKLIIFDQDRYAIFDAYEVFILCGRNVLMPTGVPERITKEDILQKYSVQLE
;
A
#
# COMPACT_ATOMS: atom_id res chain seq x y z
N MET A 1 2.03 -30.61 11.94
CA MET A 1 0.91 -31.50 11.54
C MET A 1 -0.32 -30.64 11.30
N GLY A 2 -1.04 -30.82 10.18
CA GLY A 2 -2.31 -30.13 9.92
C GLY A 2 -3.51 -30.97 10.36
N ILE A 3 -4.52 -30.34 10.95
CA ILE A 3 -5.77 -30.95 11.39
C ILE A 3 -6.91 -30.12 10.80
N GLU A 4 -7.74 -30.74 9.97
CA GLU A 4 -8.89 -30.10 9.33
C GLU A 4 -10.20 -30.52 9.97
N GLY A 5 -11.25 -29.70 9.79
CA GLY A 5 -12.61 -30.05 10.21
C GLY A 5 -12.82 -30.00 11.73
N LEU A 6 -12.02 -29.21 12.45
CA LEU A 6 -12.32 -28.87 13.84
C LEU A 6 -13.47 -27.86 13.88
N THR A 7 -14.00 -27.64 15.08
CA THR A 7 -15.07 -26.68 15.31
C THR A 7 -14.67 -25.72 16.42
N THR A 8 -14.99 -24.43 16.27
CA THR A 8 -14.78 -23.44 17.32
C THR A 8 -15.73 -23.69 18.50
N ALA A 9 -15.39 -23.15 19.66
CA ALA A 9 -16.37 -23.01 20.74
C ALA A 9 -17.52 -22.08 20.30
N GLY A 10 -18.72 -22.29 20.84
CA GLY A 10 -19.93 -21.59 20.40
C GLY A 10 -19.88 -20.09 20.60
N PHE A 11 -19.20 -19.64 21.65
CA PHE A 11 -19.02 -18.21 21.92
C PHE A 11 -18.17 -17.43 20.90
N TYR A 12 -17.44 -18.12 20.00
CA TYR A 12 -16.78 -17.48 18.85
C TYR A 12 -17.74 -17.24 17.67
N GLY A 13 -19.02 -17.55 17.82
CA GLY A 13 -20.07 -17.23 16.86
C GLY A 13 -20.60 -15.80 16.97
N PRO A 14 -21.43 -15.36 16.00
CA PRO A 14 -21.96 -14.00 15.94
C PRO A 14 -22.79 -13.59 17.17
N LEU A 15 -23.39 -14.57 17.84
CA LEU A 15 -24.23 -14.37 19.02
C LEU A 15 -23.42 -14.29 20.33
N GLY A 16 -22.09 -14.44 20.26
CA GLY A 16 -21.22 -14.44 21.44
C GLY A 16 -21.50 -15.60 22.38
N SER A 17 -21.18 -15.47 23.68
CA SER A 17 -21.53 -16.49 24.67
C SER A 17 -23.02 -16.46 25.00
N GLY A 18 -23.70 -17.61 25.05
CA GLY A 18 -25.09 -17.64 25.51
C GLY A 18 -25.81 -18.98 25.43
N SER A 19 -27.09 -18.99 25.81
CA SER A 19 -27.92 -20.21 25.81
C SER A 19 -28.09 -20.83 24.42
N HIS A 20 -27.96 -20.04 23.35
CA HIS A 20 -28.05 -20.49 21.95
C HIS A 20 -27.06 -21.62 21.61
N GLU A 21 -25.92 -21.71 22.31
CA GLU A 21 -24.93 -22.79 22.16
C GLU A 21 -25.49 -24.17 22.54
N THR A 22 -26.55 -24.21 23.35
CA THR A 22 -27.19 -25.45 23.83
C THR A 22 -28.37 -25.89 22.97
N HIS A 23 -28.74 -25.12 21.96
CA HIS A 23 -29.86 -25.44 21.09
C HIS A 23 -29.52 -26.60 20.15
N LYS A 24 -30.53 -27.41 19.80
CA LYS A 24 -30.36 -28.58 18.93
C LYS A 24 -29.97 -28.24 17.49
N ASP A 25 -30.28 -27.02 17.05
CA ASP A 25 -29.94 -26.48 15.73
C ASP A 25 -28.64 -25.67 15.74
N PHE A 26 -27.88 -25.67 16.84
CA PHE A 26 -26.59 -25.00 16.91
C PHE A 26 -25.59 -25.64 15.93
N VAL A 27 -25.02 -24.80 15.05
CA VAL A 27 -23.97 -25.19 14.11
C VAL A 27 -22.68 -24.46 14.50
N ALA A 28 -21.68 -25.22 14.92
CA ALA A 28 -20.38 -24.68 15.26
C ALA A 28 -19.62 -24.21 14.02
N ASN A 29 -18.81 -23.14 14.15
CA ASN A 29 -18.03 -22.65 13.02
C ASN A 29 -16.85 -23.59 12.76
N PRO A 30 -16.61 -24.00 11.50
CA PRO A 30 -15.47 -24.83 11.17
C PRO A 30 -14.16 -24.05 11.34
N ILE A 31 -13.12 -24.73 11.81
CA ILE A 31 -11.77 -24.21 11.96
C ILE A 31 -10.76 -25.33 11.70
N ASN A 32 -9.55 -24.97 11.31
CA ASN A 32 -8.44 -25.88 11.16
C ASN A 32 -7.34 -25.55 12.18
N ALA A 33 -6.45 -26.49 12.43
CA ALA A 33 -5.30 -26.28 13.29
C ALA A 33 -4.01 -26.79 12.66
N VAL A 34 -2.91 -26.13 12.98
CA VAL A 34 -1.55 -26.64 12.75
C VAL A 34 -0.86 -26.80 14.10
N VAL A 35 -0.48 -28.04 14.40
CA VAL A 35 0.25 -28.41 15.63
C VAL A 35 1.74 -28.51 15.29
N VAL A 36 2.54 -27.74 16.01
CA VAL A 36 4.00 -27.72 15.87
C VAL A 36 4.61 -28.73 16.84
N LEU A 37 5.06 -29.86 16.32
CA LEU A 37 5.56 -30.99 17.12
C LEU A 37 7.01 -30.78 17.56
N GLN A 38 7.82 -30.19 16.68
CA GLN A 38 9.20 -29.83 16.94
C GLN A 38 9.35 -28.33 16.74
N ASP A 39 9.66 -27.64 17.82
CA ASP A 39 9.77 -26.19 17.89
C ASP A 39 11.11 -25.84 18.58
N PRO A 40 12.05 -25.17 17.89
CA PRO A 40 13.32 -24.75 18.47
C PRO A 40 13.15 -23.91 19.74
N TYR A 41 12.05 -23.16 19.87
CA TYR A 41 11.76 -22.40 21.08
C TYR A 41 11.44 -23.33 22.26
N LYS A 42 10.66 -24.39 22.02
CA LYS A 42 10.31 -25.39 23.04
C LYS A 42 11.49 -26.27 23.45
N GLU A 43 12.39 -26.56 22.52
CA GLU A 43 13.66 -27.25 22.82
C GLU A 43 14.50 -26.45 23.84
N ASN A 44 14.52 -25.12 23.72
CA ASN A 44 15.22 -24.23 24.66
C ASN A 44 14.38 -23.86 25.90
N ASN A 45 13.07 -24.11 25.89
CA ASN A 45 12.14 -23.77 26.97
C ASN A 45 11.20 -24.96 27.25
N PRO A 46 11.66 -26.00 27.96
CA PRO A 46 10.94 -27.27 28.08
C PRO A 46 9.55 -27.17 28.73
N ASP A 47 9.36 -26.19 29.63
CA ASP A 47 8.09 -25.94 30.32
C ASP A 47 7.07 -25.18 29.46
N SER A 48 7.46 -24.74 28.25
CA SER A 48 6.55 -24.04 27.34
C SER A 48 5.50 -24.98 26.75
N LYS A 49 4.30 -24.44 26.53
CA LYS A 49 3.20 -25.18 25.91
C LYS A 49 3.50 -25.41 24.43
N THR A 50 3.02 -26.53 23.89
CA THR A 50 3.08 -26.80 22.45
C THR A 50 2.36 -25.72 21.67
N LEU A 51 3.02 -25.18 20.64
CA LEU A 51 2.41 -24.21 19.74
C LEU A 51 1.34 -24.87 18.86
N VAL A 52 0.13 -24.32 18.95
CA VAL A 52 -1.01 -24.69 18.11
C VAL A 52 -1.53 -23.42 17.43
N ILE A 53 -1.51 -23.42 16.10
CA ILE A 53 -1.98 -22.30 15.28
C ILE A 53 -3.38 -22.65 14.79
N LEU A 54 -4.38 -21.87 15.21
CA LEU A 54 -5.75 -21.99 14.69
C LEU A 54 -5.89 -21.14 13.43
N THR A 55 -6.48 -21.71 12.37
CA THR A 55 -6.56 -21.05 11.06
C THR A 55 -7.85 -21.41 10.31
N ASN A 56 -8.32 -20.49 9.48
CA ASN A 56 -9.37 -20.73 8.48
C ASN A 56 -8.79 -21.19 7.13
N SER A 57 -7.47 -21.21 6.98
CA SER A 57 -6.80 -21.71 5.77
C SER A 57 -6.77 -23.24 5.74
N PRO A 58 -6.67 -23.86 4.55
CA PRO A 58 -6.45 -25.31 4.46
C PRO A 58 -5.21 -25.73 5.24
N ALA A 59 -5.32 -26.81 6.03
CA ALA A 59 -4.20 -27.34 6.81
C ALA A 59 -3.42 -28.45 6.07
N SER A 60 -3.83 -28.78 4.84
CA SER A 60 -3.10 -29.66 3.92
C SER A 60 -1.64 -29.25 3.66
N LYS A 61 -1.31 -27.95 3.75
CA LYS A 61 0.06 -27.41 3.66
C LYS A 61 0.44 -26.72 4.97
N PRO A 62 0.75 -27.47 6.05
CA PRO A 62 0.89 -26.91 7.39
C PRO A 62 2.09 -25.98 7.52
N LEU A 63 3.17 -26.19 6.76
CA LEU A 63 4.34 -25.28 6.76
C LEU A 63 3.97 -23.89 6.25
N LYS A 64 3.12 -23.79 5.22
CA LYS A 64 2.68 -22.47 4.72
C LYS A 64 1.88 -21.68 5.77
N VAL A 65 1.10 -22.38 6.60
CA VAL A 65 0.36 -21.76 7.71
C VAL A 65 1.33 -21.32 8.81
N TYR A 66 2.35 -22.13 9.09
CA TYR A 66 3.41 -21.81 10.05
C TYR A 66 4.23 -20.59 9.58
N ASP A 67 4.75 -20.60 8.36
CA ASP A 67 5.49 -19.47 7.77
C ASP A 67 4.65 -18.19 7.73
N GLY A 68 3.34 -18.31 7.49
CA GLY A 68 2.41 -17.18 7.53
C GLY A 68 2.13 -16.65 8.95
N TYR A 69 2.45 -17.43 9.99
CA TYR A 69 2.34 -17.02 11.39
C TYR A 69 3.61 -16.30 11.89
N ASP A 70 4.77 -16.53 11.28
CA ASP A 70 6.06 -15.92 11.65
C ASP A 70 6.03 -14.37 11.71
N PRO A 71 5.41 -13.64 10.75
CA PRO A 71 5.36 -12.17 10.77
C PRO A 71 4.68 -11.60 12.03
N ARG A 72 3.90 -12.40 12.76
CA ARG A 72 3.33 -11.98 14.06
C ARG A 72 4.44 -11.54 15.01
N SER A 73 5.53 -12.30 15.08
CA SER A 73 6.65 -12.00 15.97
C SER A 73 7.36 -10.70 15.58
N GLU A 74 7.44 -10.39 14.29
CA GLU A 74 8.01 -9.15 13.77
C GLU A 74 7.15 -7.94 14.15
N ILE A 75 5.83 -8.06 14.04
CA ILE A 75 4.89 -7.02 14.47
C ILE A 75 5.06 -6.74 15.97
N GLU A 76 5.13 -7.80 16.79
CA GLU A 76 5.20 -7.65 18.24
C GLU A 76 6.56 -7.11 18.72
N ASN A 77 7.66 -7.67 18.21
CA ASN A 77 9.01 -7.38 18.71
C ASN A 77 9.65 -6.15 18.05
N SER A 78 9.27 -5.85 16.81
CA SER A 78 9.79 -4.70 16.07
C SER A 78 8.78 -3.55 16.11
N LEU A 79 7.64 -3.70 15.42
CA LEU A 79 6.69 -2.58 15.24
C LEU A 79 6.18 -2.02 16.57
N PHE A 80 5.71 -2.86 17.49
CA PHE A 80 5.19 -2.36 18.77
C PHE A 80 6.28 -1.80 19.68
N ARG A 81 7.47 -2.39 19.67
CA ARG A 81 8.61 -1.88 20.44
C ARG A 81 9.02 -0.51 19.92
N GLU A 82 9.16 -0.37 18.61
CA GLU A 82 9.52 0.89 17.95
C GLU A 82 8.45 1.97 18.18
N ALA A 83 7.16 1.63 17.97
CA ALA A 83 6.05 2.55 18.20
C ALA A 83 6.04 3.11 19.62
N LYS A 84 6.35 2.28 20.62
CA LYS A 84 6.40 2.68 22.03
C LYS A 84 7.65 3.48 22.37
N GLN A 85 8.83 3.01 21.95
CA GLN A 85 10.11 3.52 22.42
C GLN A 85 10.63 4.70 21.59
N ALA A 86 10.52 4.63 20.26
CA ALA A 86 11.06 5.64 19.34
C ALA A 86 10.00 6.66 18.92
N TRP A 87 8.75 6.23 18.78
CA TRP A 87 7.65 7.07 18.31
C TRP A 87 6.69 7.53 19.40
N PHE A 88 6.92 7.11 20.65
CA PHE A 88 6.20 7.54 21.83
C PHE A 88 4.66 7.48 21.68
N ILE A 89 4.13 6.44 21.05
CA ILE A 89 2.69 6.30 20.77
C ILE A 89 1.82 6.35 22.05
N GLN A 90 2.41 6.10 23.21
CA GLN A 90 1.74 6.14 24.52
C GLN A 90 1.76 7.52 25.20
N ARG A 91 2.36 8.54 24.56
CA ARG A 91 2.53 9.89 25.13
C ARG A 91 1.86 10.95 24.26
N PRO A 92 0.52 11.00 24.21
CA PRO A 92 -0.17 12.05 23.47
C PRO A 92 0.05 13.43 24.12
N PRO A 93 -0.15 14.52 23.38
CA PRO A 93 0.03 15.88 23.88
C PRO A 93 -0.97 16.26 24.98
N GLN A 94 -2.13 15.59 25.05
CA GLN A 94 -3.13 15.80 26.08
C GLN A 94 -3.73 14.46 26.55
N ASN A 95 -4.09 14.39 27.83
CA ASN A 95 -4.74 13.21 28.43
C ASN A 95 -6.25 13.21 28.18
N THR A 96 -6.66 13.22 26.91
CA THR A 96 -8.06 13.11 26.50
C THR A 96 -8.22 12.02 25.47
N LYS A 97 -9.41 11.38 25.43
CA LYS A 97 -9.72 10.32 24.46
C LYS A 97 -9.50 10.76 23.01
N ALA A 98 -9.84 12.02 22.69
CA ALA A 98 -9.66 12.58 21.36
C ALA A 98 -8.17 12.75 21.00
N ALA A 99 -7.37 13.29 21.92
CA ALA A 99 -5.94 13.47 21.71
C ALA A 99 -5.20 12.13 21.57
N PHE A 100 -5.55 11.13 22.39
CA PHE A 100 -5.00 9.76 22.25
C PHE A 100 -5.32 9.16 20.88
N ARG A 101 -6.55 9.29 20.39
CA ARG A 101 -6.95 8.80 19.07
C ARG A 101 -6.16 9.47 17.96
N ALA A 102 -6.14 10.80 17.94
CA ALA A 102 -5.43 11.57 16.92
C ALA A 102 -3.93 11.25 16.91
N HIS A 103 -3.30 11.20 18.09
CA HIS A 103 -1.88 10.84 18.25
C HIS A 103 -1.59 9.44 17.71
N ALA A 104 -2.35 8.43 18.13
CA ALA A 104 -2.13 7.06 17.68
C ALA A 104 -2.24 6.92 16.15
N TYR A 105 -3.27 7.50 15.52
CA TYR A 105 -3.41 7.46 14.07
C TYR A 105 -2.28 8.20 13.35
N LEU A 106 -1.96 9.42 13.79
CA LEU A 106 -0.90 10.21 13.18
C LEU A 106 0.45 9.50 13.31
N THR A 107 0.77 8.95 14.47
CA THR A 107 2.00 8.19 14.71
C THR A 107 2.09 6.99 13.77
N ILE A 108 1.06 6.15 13.71
CA ILE A 108 1.08 4.95 12.85
C ILE A 108 1.19 5.32 11.37
N LEU A 109 0.45 6.34 10.91
CA LEU A 109 0.53 6.81 9.52
C LEU A 109 1.91 7.37 9.19
N THR A 110 2.50 8.13 10.11
CA THR A 110 3.85 8.69 9.93
C THR A 110 4.88 7.58 9.89
N MET A 111 4.81 6.60 10.81
CA MET A 111 5.67 5.41 10.80
C MET A 111 5.59 4.70 9.44
N ALA A 112 4.39 4.36 8.97
CA ALA A 112 4.19 3.70 7.69
C ALA A 112 4.75 4.51 6.52
N LEU A 113 4.50 5.83 6.49
CA LEU A 113 5.03 6.71 5.44
C LEU A 113 6.56 6.75 5.47
N THR A 114 7.17 6.85 6.64
CA THR A 114 8.63 6.88 6.77
C THR A 114 9.26 5.56 6.37
N THR A 115 8.69 4.41 6.76
CA THR A 115 9.18 3.09 6.37
C THR A 115 9.03 2.88 4.86
N ALA A 116 7.90 3.27 4.27
CA ALA A 116 7.69 3.18 2.82
C ALA A 116 8.67 4.08 2.06
N TYR A 117 8.90 5.30 2.56
CA TYR A 117 9.86 6.22 1.96
C TYR A 117 11.30 5.70 2.05
N GLN A 118 11.70 5.13 3.19
CA GLN A 118 13.01 4.47 3.34
C GLN A 118 13.17 3.30 2.36
N GLY A 119 12.16 2.43 2.25
CA GLY A 119 12.20 1.32 1.30
C GLY A 119 12.26 1.79 -0.16
N TRP A 120 11.60 2.90 -0.49
CA TRP A 120 11.73 3.53 -1.80
C TRP A 120 13.13 4.11 -2.03
N MET A 121 13.71 4.80 -1.04
CA MET A 121 15.07 5.33 -1.10
C MET A 121 16.10 4.21 -1.34
N ASP A 122 16.01 3.11 -0.59
CA ASP A 122 16.90 1.96 -0.78
C ASP A 122 16.79 1.37 -2.20
N GLN A 123 15.60 1.42 -2.81
CA GLN A 123 15.42 1.01 -4.20
C GLN A 123 16.05 2.02 -5.17
N GLN A 124 15.89 3.33 -4.93
CA GLN A 124 16.53 4.35 -5.76
C GLN A 124 18.05 4.26 -5.69
N ASP A 125 18.63 4.04 -4.50
CA ASP A 125 20.08 3.88 -4.32
C ASP A 125 20.61 2.69 -5.12
N LYS A 126 19.87 1.57 -5.15
CA LYS A 126 20.21 0.40 -5.97
C LYS A 126 20.13 0.71 -7.47
N LEU A 127 19.13 1.48 -7.90
CA LEU A 127 18.97 1.88 -9.29
C LEU A 127 20.11 2.82 -9.72
N GLU A 128 20.48 3.79 -8.88
CA GLU A 128 21.62 4.68 -9.10
C GLU A 128 22.95 3.92 -9.18
N GLN A 129 23.19 2.97 -8.26
CA GLN A 129 24.36 2.07 -8.32
C GLN A 129 24.42 1.26 -9.62
N ASN A 130 23.26 0.90 -10.17
CA ASN A 130 23.13 0.21 -11.44
C ASN A 130 23.16 1.15 -12.67
N GLY A 131 23.47 2.44 -12.47
CA GLY A 131 23.55 3.44 -13.54
C GLY A 131 22.19 3.84 -14.12
N GLN A 132 21.09 3.52 -13.42
CA GLN A 132 19.73 3.90 -13.83
C GLN A 132 19.32 5.22 -13.17
N ASP A 133 18.92 6.17 -14.02
CA ASP A 133 18.77 7.59 -13.68
C ASP A 133 17.47 7.84 -12.87
N THR A 134 17.55 7.95 -11.54
CA THR A 134 16.37 7.78 -10.66
C THR A 134 16.29 8.71 -9.43
N GLY A 135 17.10 9.78 -9.34
CA GLY A 135 16.97 10.75 -8.23
C GLY A 135 15.81 11.74 -8.37
N ILE A 136 15.26 12.26 -7.26
CA ILE A 136 14.18 13.28 -7.26
C ILE A 136 14.54 14.55 -8.06
N ARG A 137 15.82 14.91 -8.09
CA ARG A 137 16.34 16.03 -8.91
C ARG A 137 16.20 15.73 -10.40
N LYS A 138 16.61 14.53 -10.83
CA LYS A 138 16.51 14.06 -12.21
C LYS A 138 15.07 13.81 -12.63
N PHE A 139 14.21 13.33 -11.73
CA PHE A 139 12.77 13.28 -11.94
C PHE A 139 12.19 14.68 -12.20
N ARG A 140 12.58 15.68 -11.41
CA ARG A 140 12.18 17.08 -11.65
C ARG A 140 12.74 17.63 -12.96
N GLU A 141 13.98 17.29 -13.33
CA GLU A 141 14.56 17.64 -14.63
C GLU A 141 13.78 17.01 -15.77
N LYS A 142 13.46 15.71 -15.68
CA LYS A 142 12.61 15.00 -16.66
C LYS A 142 11.23 15.62 -16.78
N VAL A 143 10.54 15.90 -15.67
CA VAL A 143 9.24 16.59 -15.67
C VAL A 143 9.36 17.98 -16.30
N LYS A 144 10.46 18.70 -16.05
CA LYS A 144 10.71 20.01 -16.65
C LYS A 144 10.99 19.90 -18.16
N GLU A 145 11.71 18.88 -18.62
CA GLU A 145 11.94 18.62 -20.04
C GLU A 145 10.66 18.21 -20.76
N GLU A 146 9.90 17.25 -20.20
CA GLU A 146 8.65 16.73 -20.77
C GLU A 146 7.54 17.80 -20.85
N ASN A 147 7.55 18.77 -19.93
CA ASN A 147 6.57 19.86 -19.92
C ASN A 147 7.14 21.20 -20.41
N GLY A 148 8.42 21.26 -20.75
CA GLY A 148 9.09 22.51 -21.15
C GLY A 148 8.55 23.11 -22.44
N ASN A 149 7.91 22.28 -23.28
CA ASN A 149 7.26 22.68 -24.52
C ASN A 149 5.73 22.81 -24.39
N LYS A 150 5.15 22.75 -23.17
CA LYS A 150 3.71 22.90 -22.96
C LYS A 150 3.38 24.33 -22.54
N LEU A 151 2.34 24.89 -23.13
CA LEU A 151 1.83 26.23 -22.87
C LEU A 151 0.43 26.12 -22.28
N ILE A 152 0.20 26.81 -21.16
CA ILE A 152 -1.13 26.99 -20.60
C ILE A 152 -1.68 28.30 -21.14
N ILE A 153 -2.77 28.23 -21.90
CA ILE A 153 -3.47 29.39 -22.44
C ILE A 153 -4.72 29.61 -21.60
N PHE A 154 -4.85 30.82 -21.06
CA PHE A 154 -6.03 31.26 -20.32
C PHE A 154 -6.90 32.14 -21.21
N ASP A 155 -8.20 31.88 -21.22
CA ASP A 155 -9.21 32.73 -21.82
C ASP A 155 -10.40 32.85 -20.86
N GLN A 156 -10.58 34.04 -20.29
CA GLN A 156 -11.57 34.34 -19.26
C GLN A 156 -11.55 33.34 -18.08
N ASP A 157 -12.61 32.54 -17.92
CA ASP A 157 -12.79 31.54 -16.87
C ASP A 157 -12.30 30.13 -17.27
N ARG A 158 -11.63 30.01 -18.43
CA ARG A 158 -11.18 28.74 -19.00
C ARG A 158 -9.68 28.73 -19.20
N TYR A 159 -9.12 27.52 -19.19
CA TYR A 159 -7.75 27.29 -19.60
C TYR A 159 -7.66 26.02 -20.45
N ALA A 160 -6.64 25.98 -21.30
CA ALA A 160 -6.26 24.80 -22.04
C ALA A 160 -4.74 24.67 -22.06
N ILE A 161 -4.25 23.44 -22.17
CA ILE A 161 -2.83 23.12 -22.24
C ILE A 161 -2.55 22.64 -23.65
N PHE A 162 -1.65 23.32 -24.34
CA PHE A 162 -1.23 23.01 -25.70
C PHE A 162 0.27 22.71 -25.73
N ASP A 163 0.71 21.89 -26.68
CA ASP A 163 2.13 21.89 -27.04
C ASP A 163 2.45 23.18 -27.81
N ALA A 164 3.67 23.72 -27.65
CA ALA A 164 4.05 25.02 -28.21
C ALA A 164 3.87 25.08 -29.74
N TYR A 165 4.14 23.98 -30.46
CA TYR A 165 3.94 23.91 -31.90
C TYR A 165 2.45 24.01 -32.29
N GLU A 166 1.54 23.47 -31.48
CA GLU A 166 0.10 23.55 -31.72
C GLU A 166 -0.37 25.01 -31.66
N VAL A 167 0.12 25.76 -30.68
CA VAL A 167 -0.18 27.20 -30.54
C VAL A 167 0.28 27.98 -31.77
N PHE A 168 1.48 27.69 -32.28
CA PHE A 168 1.97 28.34 -33.51
C PHE A 168 1.09 28.03 -34.72
N ILE A 169 0.64 26.78 -34.87
CA ILE A 169 -0.27 26.37 -35.95
C ILE A 169 -1.63 27.05 -35.82
N LEU A 170 -2.22 27.07 -34.61
CA LEU A 170 -3.49 27.74 -34.34
C LEU A 170 -3.40 29.26 -34.62
N CYS A 171 -2.24 29.87 -34.40
CA CYS A 171 -1.92 31.27 -34.73
C CYS A 171 -1.58 31.49 -36.22
N GLY A 172 -1.71 30.49 -37.09
CA GLY A 172 -1.52 30.60 -38.53
C GLY A 172 -0.07 30.48 -39.02
N ARG A 173 0.83 29.89 -38.21
CA ARG A 173 2.21 29.58 -38.63
C ARG A 173 2.34 28.11 -39.00
N ASN A 174 2.98 27.84 -40.14
CA ASN A 174 3.31 26.47 -40.53
C ASN A 174 4.59 26.05 -39.81
N VAL A 175 4.46 25.16 -38.82
CA VAL A 175 5.58 24.51 -38.13
C VAL A 175 5.41 22.99 -38.18
N LEU A 176 6.53 22.27 -38.20
CA LEU A 176 6.53 20.81 -38.13
C LEU A 176 6.49 20.36 -36.67
N MET A 177 5.94 19.16 -36.43
CA MET A 177 6.01 18.55 -35.10
C MET A 177 7.49 18.35 -34.70
N PRO A 178 7.95 18.89 -33.55
CA PRO A 178 9.37 18.94 -33.21
C PRO A 178 9.94 17.60 -32.70
N THR A 179 9.08 16.65 -32.32
CA THR A 179 9.47 15.35 -31.77
C THR A 179 8.75 14.22 -32.49
N GLY A 180 9.46 13.18 -32.92
CA GLY A 180 8.90 12.06 -33.67
C GLY A 180 9.12 12.14 -35.18
N VAL A 181 8.26 11.48 -35.96
CA VAL A 181 8.30 11.56 -37.43
C VAL A 181 7.83 12.96 -37.85
N PRO A 182 8.58 13.68 -38.71
CA PRO A 182 8.16 14.99 -39.20
C PRO A 182 6.83 14.89 -39.97
N GLU A 183 5.74 15.24 -39.29
CA GLU A 183 4.40 15.25 -39.86
C GLU A 183 3.88 16.68 -39.98
N ARG A 184 3.15 16.91 -41.07
CA ARG A 184 2.46 18.17 -41.29
C ARG A 184 1.11 18.10 -40.57
N ILE A 185 1.05 18.71 -39.39
CA ILE A 185 -0.16 18.83 -38.60
C ILE A 185 -0.93 20.07 -39.06
N THR A 186 -2.24 19.93 -39.28
CA THR A 186 -3.14 21.02 -39.66
C THR A 186 -3.88 21.58 -38.44
N LYS A 187 -4.57 22.71 -38.63
CA LYS A 187 -5.39 23.31 -37.59
C LYS A 187 -6.54 22.38 -37.21
N GLU A 188 -7.09 21.69 -38.19
CA GLU A 188 -8.20 20.75 -38.07
C GLU A 188 -7.81 19.54 -37.21
N ASP A 189 -6.61 18.99 -37.42
CA ASP A 189 -6.07 17.88 -36.62
C ASP A 189 -5.96 18.24 -35.13
N ILE A 190 -5.50 19.47 -34.84
CA ILE A 190 -5.39 19.98 -33.47
C ILE A 190 -6.77 20.15 -32.85
N LEU A 191 -7.72 20.75 -33.57
CA LEU A 191 -9.08 20.94 -33.07
C LEU A 191 -9.79 19.61 -32.80
N GLN A 192 -9.59 18.61 -33.67
CA GLN A 192 -10.10 17.26 -33.48
C GLN A 192 -9.49 16.57 -32.25
N LYS A 193 -8.18 16.73 -32.00
CA LYS A 193 -7.52 16.23 -30.79
C LYS A 193 -8.18 16.75 -29.51
N TYR A 194 -8.62 18.01 -29.51
CA TYR A 194 -9.33 18.61 -28.37
C TYR A 194 -10.86 18.45 -28.45
N SER A 195 -11.37 17.57 -29.32
CA SER A 195 -12.81 17.29 -29.49
C SER A 195 -13.65 18.54 -29.84
N VAL A 196 -13.05 19.51 -30.53
CA VAL A 196 -13.74 20.70 -31.03
C VAL A 196 -14.33 20.38 -32.41
N GLN A 197 -15.65 20.51 -32.56
CA GLN A 197 -16.32 20.34 -33.85
C GLN A 197 -16.11 21.60 -34.71
N LEU A 198 -15.68 21.41 -35.96
CA LEU A 198 -15.59 22.45 -36.97
C LEU A 198 -16.95 22.53 -37.70
N GLU A 199 -17.57 23.72 -37.70
CA GLU A 199 -18.74 24.04 -38.55
C GLU A 199 -18.32 24.34 -40.00
#